data_AF-A0A1Q7X258-F1
#
_entry.id   AF-A0A1Q7X258-F1
#
_cell.length_a   1.000
_cell.length_b   1.000
_cell.length_c   1.000
_cell.angle_alpha   90.00
_cell.angle_beta   90.00
_cell.angle_gamma   90.00
#
_symmetry.space_group_name_H-M   'P 1'
#
loop_
_entity.id
_entity.type
_entity.pdbx_description
1 polymer ?
#
loop_
_entity_poly.entity_id
_entity_poly.type
_entity_poly.pdbx_seq_one_letter_code
_entity_poly.pdbx_strand_id
1 'polypeptide(L)'
;MATRLTALPALEPDPLTPGPDQVERYAEALQGLSKANADFARRAAWAQIRLAGARAGSRPAEAYDSLNRIFRLGVPPDPPLEGPTRGILVTPTIPRPADLGLRALASAWMPWTGKRFHSGTATGDNLLVASARPVARVLFPSYRMEPLDDGSYAAFRFRTYVGPGTVDPDRETMKIDYDSDENPRLLIRDILDELVQIVPGAYLGKVLLRRKETWRLLGYFALQPAAIVAHEQPVAARGEPVPAAA
;
A
#
# COMPACT_ATOMS: atom_id res chain seq x y z
N MET A 1 8.43 11.89 20.61
CA MET A 1 7.66 12.36 21.78
C MET A 1 6.33 11.62 21.84
N ALA A 2 5.76 11.37 23.02
CA ALA A 2 4.43 10.76 23.12
C ALA A 2 3.36 11.82 22.83
N THR A 3 2.62 11.67 21.74
CA THR A 3 1.53 12.58 21.36
C THR A 3 0.26 12.17 22.08
N ARG A 4 -0.42 13.11 22.74
CA ARG A 4 -1.73 12.88 23.34
C ARG A 4 -2.82 13.07 22.30
N LEU A 5 -3.88 12.26 22.37
CA LEU A 5 -5.03 12.35 21.45
C LEU A 5 -5.66 13.75 21.44
N THR A 6 -5.70 14.42 22.59
CA THR A 6 -6.26 15.78 22.74
C THR A 6 -5.46 16.87 22.01
N ALA A 7 -4.19 16.61 21.65
CA ALA A 7 -3.36 17.55 20.91
C ALA A 7 -3.51 17.40 19.39
N LEU A 8 -4.10 16.31 18.90
CA LEU A 8 -4.20 16.04 17.45
C LEU A 8 -5.06 17.04 16.68
N PRO A 9 -6.24 17.49 17.17
CA PRO A 9 -7.07 18.42 16.40
C PRO A 9 -6.34 19.72 16.02
N ALA A 10 -5.39 20.17 16.84
CA ALA A 10 -4.58 21.37 16.56
C ALA A 10 -3.48 21.12 15.51
N LEU A 11 -3.14 19.86 15.25
CA LEU A 11 -2.12 19.42 14.30
C LEU A 11 -2.74 18.87 13.01
N GLU A 12 -4.06 18.67 12.98
CA GLU A 12 -4.76 18.16 11.81
C GLU A 12 -4.57 19.13 10.64
N PRO A 13 -3.97 18.70 9.52
CA PRO A 13 -3.74 19.56 8.39
C PRO A 13 -5.08 19.97 7.78
N ASP A 14 -5.14 21.17 7.20
CA ASP A 14 -6.30 21.57 6.42
C ASP A 14 -6.64 20.47 5.39
N PRO A 15 -7.86 19.92 5.38
CA PRO A 15 -8.17 18.75 4.54
C PRO A 15 -8.12 19.09 3.04
N LEU A 16 -8.31 20.36 2.69
CA LEU A 16 -8.36 20.83 1.31
C LEU A 16 -7.00 21.32 0.84
N THR A 17 -6.29 22.11 1.64
CA THR A 17 -5.10 22.89 1.25
C THR A 17 -3.97 22.84 2.29
N PRO A 18 -3.56 21.64 2.76
CA PRO A 18 -2.50 21.58 3.76
C PRO A 18 -1.15 21.86 3.12
N GLY A 19 -0.29 22.59 3.82
CA GLY A 19 1.12 22.67 3.48
C GLY A 19 1.83 21.33 3.73
N PRO A 20 2.84 20.94 2.93
CA PRO A 20 3.58 19.70 3.12
C PRO A 20 4.16 19.54 4.54
N ASP A 21 4.64 20.62 5.16
CA ASP A 21 5.16 20.59 6.54
C ASP A 21 4.07 20.32 7.59
N GLN A 22 2.82 20.71 7.33
CA GLN A 22 1.68 20.38 8.21
C GLN A 22 1.37 18.89 8.12
N VAL A 23 1.40 18.34 6.90
CA VAL A 23 1.20 16.91 6.66
C VAL A 23 2.27 16.08 7.37
N GLU A 24 3.53 16.49 7.28
CA GLU A 24 4.66 15.85 7.96
C GLU A 24 4.49 15.87 9.48
N ARG A 25 4.26 17.05 10.08
CA ARG A 25 4.04 17.18 11.53
C ARG A 25 2.86 16.35 12.02
N TYR A 26 1.78 16.26 11.24
CA TYR A 26 0.65 15.41 11.60
C TYR A 26 1.03 13.92 11.57
N ALA A 27 1.75 13.46 10.55
CA ALA A 27 2.22 12.08 10.48
C ALA A 27 3.17 11.72 11.65
N GLU A 28 4.09 12.61 12.03
CA GLU A 28 4.92 12.46 13.24
C GLU A 28 4.07 12.39 14.52
N ALA A 29 3.03 13.23 14.61
CA ALA A 29 2.13 13.24 15.74
C ALA A 29 1.39 11.89 15.86
N LEU A 30 0.98 11.29 14.73
CA LEU A 30 0.37 9.97 14.67
C LEU A 30 1.34 8.84 15.07
N GLN A 31 2.62 8.94 14.70
CA GLN A 31 3.67 8.02 15.19
C GLN A 31 3.77 8.07 16.72
N GLY A 32 3.80 9.27 17.30
CA GLY A 32 3.80 9.45 18.75
C GLY A 32 2.55 8.91 19.43
N LEU A 33 1.37 9.03 18.79
CA LEU A 33 0.10 8.53 19.32
C LEU A 33 -0.02 7.00 19.20
N SER A 34 0.62 6.38 18.21
CA SER A 34 0.44 4.95 17.89
C SER A 34 0.66 4.01 19.07
N LYS A 35 1.53 4.38 20.03
CA LYS A 35 1.77 3.61 21.26
C LYS A 35 0.59 3.60 22.23
N ALA A 36 -0.19 4.67 22.25
CA ALA A 36 -1.33 4.85 23.16
C ALA A 36 -2.67 4.56 22.47
N ASN A 37 -2.77 4.76 21.15
CA ASN A 37 -3.98 4.53 20.37
C ASN A 37 -3.64 4.11 18.93
N ALA A 38 -3.15 2.88 18.79
CA ALA A 38 -2.69 2.31 17.52
C ALA A 38 -3.77 2.32 16.45
N ASP A 39 -5.00 1.98 16.82
CA ASP A 39 -6.12 1.89 15.89
C ASP A 39 -6.52 3.23 15.29
N PHE A 40 -6.60 4.28 16.11
CA PHE A 40 -6.84 5.62 15.61
C PHE A 40 -5.68 6.09 14.73
N ALA A 41 -4.44 5.93 15.20
CA ALA A 41 -3.25 6.36 14.47
C ALA A 41 -3.18 5.72 13.08
N ARG A 42 -3.45 4.40 12.99
CA ARG A 42 -3.52 3.66 11.73
C ARG A 42 -4.56 4.24 10.77
N ARG A 43 -5.80 4.43 11.23
CA ARG A 43 -6.89 4.96 10.37
C ARG A 43 -6.60 6.39 9.92
N ALA A 44 -6.09 7.23 10.80
CA ALA A 44 -5.72 8.60 10.50
C ALA A 44 -4.55 8.68 9.51
N ALA A 45 -3.51 7.85 9.67
CA ALA A 45 -2.38 7.79 8.74
C ALA A 45 -2.84 7.33 7.34
N TRP A 46 -3.68 6.28 7.28
CA TRP A 46 -4.27 5.82 6.04
C TRP A 46 -5.11 6.90 5.34
N ALA A 47 -5.94 7.62 6.10
CA ALA A 47 -6.72 8.74 5.58
C ALA A 47 -5.82 9.86 5.05
N GLN A 48 -4.75 10.20 5.77
CA GLN A 48 -3.83 11.26 5.37
C GLN A 48 -3.07 10.93 4.08
N ILE A 49 -2.62 9.68 3.93
CA ILE A 49 -1.99 9.20 2.70
C ILE A 49 -2.95 9.33 1.51
N ARG A 50 -4.22 8.94 1.69
CA ARG A 50 -5.25 9.07 0.65
C ARG A 50 -5.52 10.52 0.27
N LEU A 51 -5.66 11.40 1.26
CA LEU A 51 -5.88 12.83 1.04
C LEU A 51 -4.69 13.46 0.30
N ALA A 52 -3.45 13.09 0.66
CA ALA A 52 -2.26 13.54 -0.05
C ALA A 52 -2.25 13.10 -1.52
N GLY A 53 -2.57 11.84 -1.81
CA GLY A 53 -2.69 11.32 -3.18
C GLY A 53 -3.77 12.02 -4.01
N ALA A 54 -4.96 12.22 -3.44
CA ALA A 54 -6.10 12.82 -4.13
C ALA A 54 -5.79 14.22 -4.69
N ARG A 55 -4.90 14.97 -4.02
CA ARG A 55 -4.48 16.32 -4.44
C ARG A 55 -3.58 16.34 -5.66
N ALA A 56 -2.96 15.21 -6.04
CA ALA A 56 -2.08 15.15 -7.20
C ALA A 56 -2.79 15.56 -8.50
N GLY A 57 -4.12 15.46 -8.51
CA GLY A 57 -4.91 15.84 -9.66
C GLY A 57 -4.96 17.35 -9.94
N SER A 58 -4.82 18.20 -8.93
CA SER A 58 -4.84 19.66 -9.07
C SER A 58 -3.51 20.30 -8.72
N ARG A 59 -2.77 19.72 -7.75
CA ARG A 59 -1.49 20.22 -7.24
C ARG A 59 -0.47 19.07 -7.14
N PRO A 60 0.03 18.57 -8.29
CA PRO A 60 0.92 17.40 -8.33
C PRO A 60 2.20 17.60 -7.53
N ALA A 61 2.86 18.75 -7.64
CA ALA A 61 4.10 19.03 -6.92
C ALA A 61 3.91 18.96 -5.39
N GLU A 62 2.90 19.64 -4.85
CA GLU A 62 2.59 19.63 -3.41
C GLU A 62 2.15 18.24 -2.92
N ALA A 63 1.38 17.51 -3.73
CA ALA A 63 0.96 16.15 -3.40
C ALA A 63 2.15 15.18 -3.32
N TYR A 64 3.08 15.26 -4.28
CA TYR A 64 4.27 14.42 -4.29
C TYR A 64 5.24 14.80 -3.16
N ASP A 65 5.38 16.09 -2.84
CA ASP A 65 6.18 16.52 -1.68
C ASP A 65 5.56 16.02 -0.37
N SER A 66 4.24 16.17 -0.19
CA SER A 66 3.52 15.64 0.97
C SER A 66 3.72 14.14 1.15
N LEU A 67 3.57 13.36 0.07
CA LEU A 67 3.76 11.91 0.10
C LEU A 67 5.21 11.52 0.37
N ASN A 68 6.17 12.25 -0.19
CA ASN A 68 7.58 11.97 0.07
C ASN A 68 7.96 12.26 1.52
N ARG A 69 7.44 13.35 2.12
CA ARG A 69 7.66 13.67 3.53
C ARG A 69 7.08 12.60 4.45
N ILE A 70 5.83 12.16 4.20
CA ILE A 70 5.26 11.02 4.93
C ILE A 70 6.15 9.79 4.77
N PHE A 71 6.59 9.46 3.55
CA PHE A 71 7.45 8.30 3.29
C PHE A 71 8.77 8.37 4.06
N ARG A 72 9.41 9.53 4.11
CA ARG A 72 10.71 9.72 4.78
C ARG A 72 10.64 9.61 6.30
N LEU A 73 9.46 9.78 6.90
CA LEU A 73 9.20 9.50 8.32
C LEU A 73 9.09 8.00 8.63
N GLY A 74 8.83 7.18 7.62
CA GLY A 74 8.64 5.76 7.80
C GLY A 74 9.96 4.99 7.96
N VAL A 75 9.84 3.78 8.49
CA VAL A 75 10.93 2.81 8.63
C VAL A 75 10.53 1.48 7.98
N PRO A 76 11.46 0.56 7.67
CA PRO A 76 11.09 -0.78 7.24
C PRO A 76 10.11 -1.43 8.24
N PRO A 77 9.11 -2.21 7.78
CA PRO A 77 8.18 -2.89 8.68
C PRO A 77 8.90 -3.79 9.69
N ASP A 78 8.59 -3.59 10.97
CA ASP A 78 9.04 -4.42 12.09
C ASP A 78 7.82 -4.73 13.00
N PRO A 79 7.41 -6.01 13.14
CA PRO A 79 8.00 -7.22 12.54
C PRO A 79 7.83 -7.26 11.00
N PRO A 80 8.58 -8.13 10.30
CA PRO A 80 8.38 -8.39 8.87
C PRO A 80 6.93 -8.75 8.55
N LEU A 81 6.44 -8.28 7.40
CA LEU A 81 5.05 -8.50 7.00
C LEU A 81 4.76 -9.98 6.72
N GLU A 82 3.60 -10.44 7.18
CA GLU A 82 3.08 -11.77 6.94
C GLU A 82 1.60 -11.70 6.56
N GLY A 83 1.20 -12.54 5.61
CA GLY A 83 -0.19 -12.68 5.17
C GLY A 83 -0.66 -11.58 4.20
N PRO A 84 -1.98 -11.57 3.91
CA PRO A 84 -2.56 -10.66 2.93
C PRO A 84 -2.68 -9.23 3.45
N THR A 85 -2.45 -8.28 2.55
CA THR A 85 -2.68 -6.85 2.75
C THR A 85 -3.73 -6.35 1.76
N ARG A 86 -4.45 -5.31 2.15
CA ARG A 86 -5.26 -4.50 1.23
C ARG A 86 -4.44 -3.29 0.78
N GLY A 87 -4.46 -3.04 -0.51
CA GLY A 87 -3.72 -1.98 -1.16
C GLY A 87 -4.59 -0.92 -1.85
N ILE A 88 -4.01 0.27 -2.04
CA ILE A 88 -4.51 1.30 -2.96
C ILE A 88 -3.34 1.90 -3.76
N LEU A 89 -3.56 2.17 -5.05
CA LEU A 89 -2.69 3.06 -5.81
C LEU A 89 -3.04 4.48 -5.35
N VAL A 90 -2.12 5.15 -4.65
CA VAL A 90 -2.35 6.45 -4.03
C VAL A 90 -2.37 7.53 -5.12
N THR A 91 -1.33 7.58 -5.95
CA THR A 91 -1.28 8.46 -7.12
C THR A 91 -0.12 8.08 -8.06
N PRO A 92 -0.29 8.10 -9.39
CA PRO A 92 0.82 8.02 -10.34
C PRO A 92 1.59 9.35 -10.41
N THR A 93 2.87 9.30 -10.75
CA THR A 93 3.74 10.48 -10.98
C THR A 93 3.86 10.88 -12.45
N ILE A 94 3.20 10.13 -13.34
CA ILE A 94 3.31 10.33 -14.79
C ILE A 94 2.45 11.52 -15.24
N PRO A 95 3.01 12.50 -15.98
CA PRO A 95 2.28 13.67 -16.43
C PRO A 95 1.14 13.30 -17.39
N ARG A 96 -0.02 13.91 -17.18
CA ARG A 96 -1.28 13.61 -17.87
C ARG A 96 -1.23 13.60 -19.41
N PRO A 97 -0.54 14.50 -20.12
CA PRO A 97 -0.54 14.44 -21.58
C PRO A 97 0.46 13.45 -22.18
N ALA A 98 1.33 12.81 -21.39
CA ALA A 98 2.53 12.19 -21.93
C ALA A 98 2.44 10.70 -22.28
N ASP A 99 1.41 9.93 -21.89
CA ASP A 99 1.46 8.50 -22.20
C ASP A 99 0.10 7.78 -22.13
N LEU A 100 -0.57 7.66 -23.29
CA LEU A 100 -1.76 6.80 -23.46
C LEU A 100 -1.44 5.33 -23.14
N GLY A 101 -0.22 4.85 -23.45
CA GLY A 101 0.22 3.49 -23.20
C GLY A 101 0.40 3.21 -21.71
N LEU A 102 1.00 4.13 -20.96
CA LEU A 102 1.18 4.00 -19.52
C LEU A 102 -0.12 4.22 -18.74
N ARG A 103 -1.06 5.02 -19.26
CA ARG A 103 -2.44 5.09 -18.74
C ARG A 103 -3.18 3.78 -18.95
N ALA A 104 -3.10 3.17 -20.13
CA ALA A 104 -3.68 1.86 -20.40
C ALA A 104 -3.08 0.80 -19.47
N LEU A 105 -1.75 0.86 -19.24
CA LEU A 105 -1.05 -0.01 -18.31
C LEU A 105 -1.49 0.22 -16.85
N ALA A 106 -1.62 1.47 -16.41
CA ALA A 106 -2.11 1.82 -15.08
C ALA A 106 -3.58 1.42 -14.87
N SER A 107 -4.42 1.50 -15.90
CA SER A 107 -5.81 0.99 -15.86
C SER A 107 -5.87 -0.55 -15.92
N ALA A 108 -4.89 -1.21 -16.54
CA ALA A 108 -4.74 -2.66 -16.50
C ALA A 108 -4.13 -3.16 -15.18
N TRP A 109 -3.43 -2.28 -14.44
CA TRP A 109 -2.90 -2.48 -13.09
C TRP A 109 -3.99 -2.36 -12.00
N MET A 110 -5.16 -1.83 -12.33
CA MET A 110 -6.28 -1.60 -11.39
C MET A 110 -7.06 -2.83 -10.87
N PRO A 111 -6.91 -4.09 -11.33
CA PRO A 111 -7.48 -5.21 -10.62
C PRO A 111 -6.65 -5.62 -9.39
N TRP A 112 -5.55 -4.92 -9.10
CA TRP A 112 -4.74 -5.10 -7.91
C TRP A 112 -5.49 -4.72 -6.63
N THR A 113 -5.52 -5.64 -5.67
CA THR A 113 -6.21 -5.48 -4.38
C THR A 113 -5.25 -5.35 -3.21
N GLY A 114 -3.97 -5.68 -3.39
CA GLY A 114 -2.94 -5.63 -2.37
C GLY A 114 -1.83 -6.66 -2.62
N LYS A 115 -1.12 -7.03 -1.56
CA LYS A 115 0.00 -7.99 -1.62
C LYS A 115 -0.12 -9.00 -0.50
N ARG A 116 0.33 -10.23 -0.72
CA ARG A 116 0.53 -11.24 0.33
C ARG A 116 2.03 -11.38 0.58
N PHE A 117 2.42 -11.36 1.85
CA PHE A 117 3.82 -11.49 2.26
C PHE A 117 4.05 -12.82 3.00
N HIS A 118 5.24 -13.38 2.81
CA HIS A 118 5.72 -14.59 3.44
C HIS A 118 7.07 -14.29 4.10
N SER A 119 7.01 -13.81 5.34
CA SER A 119 8.16 -13.40 6.14
C SER A 119 9.22 -14.51 6.26
N GLY A 120 8.79 -15.75 6.48
CA GLY A 120 9.69 -16.91 6.67
C GLY A 120 10.55 -17.26 5.45
N THR A 121 10.19 -16.78 4.25
CA THR A 121 10.97 -17.00 3.02
C THR A 121 11.45 -15.71 2.39
N ALA A 122 11.15 -14.54 2.98
CA ALA A 122 11.39 -13.23 2.40
C ALA A 122 10.85 -13.12 0.96
N THR A 123 9.61 -13.60 0.75
CA THR A 123 8.92 -13.53 -0.55
C THR A 123 7.47 -13.06 -0.39
N GLY A 124 6.78 -12.90 -1.52
CA GLY A 124 5.35 -12.67 -1.55
C GLY A 124 4.81 -12.58 -2.97
N ASP A 125 3.55 -12.22 -3.09
CA ASP A 125 2.83 -12.07 -4.35
C ASP A 125 1.86 -10.88 -4.32
N ASN A 126 1.51 -10.35 -5.50
CA ASN A 126 0.42 -9.41 -5.63
C ASN A 126 -0.90 -10.15 -5.72
N LEU A 127 -1.91 -9.59 -5.05
CA LEU A 127 -3.28 -10.08 -5.09
C LEU A 127 -4.07 -9.30 -6.14
N LEU A 128 -4.79 -10.02 -6.98
CA LEU A 128 -5.59 -9.49 -8.08
C LEU A 128 -7.03 -10.04 -8.03
N VAL A 129 -8.02 -9.23 -8.37
CA VAL A 129 -9.41 -9.70 -8.53
C VAL A 129 -9.56 -10.67 -9.71
N ALA A 130 -10.62 -11.46 -9.73
CA ALA A 130 -10.91 -12.43 -10.78
C ALA A 130 -10.93 -11.82 -12.20
N SER A 131 -11.44 -10.59 -12.33
CA SER A 131 -11.52 -9.88 -13.61
C SER A 131 -10.16 -9.50 -14.20
N ALA A 132 -9.06 -9.64 -13.44
CA ALA A 132 -7.70 -9.45 -13.95
C ALA A 132 -7.30 -10.48 -15.01
N ARG A 133 -7.83 -11.70 -14.92
CA ARG A 133 -7.38 -12.84 -15.72
C ARG A 133 -7.43 -12.65 -17.24
N PRO A 134 -8.55 -12.19 -17.84
CA PRO A 134 -8.57 -11.94 -19.27
C PRO A 134 -7.56 -10.86 -19.69
N VAL A 135 -7.39 -9.80 -18.89
CA VAL A 135 -6.44 -8.71 -19.16
C VAL A 135 -5.00 -9.23 -19.09
N ALA A 136 -4.66 -9.97 -18.05
CA ALA A 136 -3.35 -10.57 -17.87
C ALA A 136 -2.99 -11.53 -19.03
N ARG A 137 -3.97 -12.29 -19.55
CA ARG A 137 -3.75 -13.19 -20.69
C ARG A 137 -3.44 -12.45 -22.00
N VAL A 138 -3.92 -11.21 -22.16
CA VAL A 138 -3.61 -10.36 -23.32
C VAL A 138 -2.22 -9.74 -23.18
N LEU A 139 -1.91 -9.18 -22.01
CA LEU A 139 -0.64 -8.48 -21.78
C LEU A 139 0.55 -9.43 -21.59
N PHE A 140 0.29 -10.58 -20.97
CA PHE A 140 1.30 -11.56 -20.56
C PHE A 140 0.83 -12.98 -20.93
N PRO A 141 0.76 -13.33 -22.22
CA PRO A 141 0.13 -14.57 -22.69
C PRO A 141 0.77 -15.85 -22.15
N SER A 142 2.07 -15.82 -21.86
CA SER A 142 2.82 -16.93 -21.27
C SER A 142 2.78 -16.97 -19.75
N TYR A 143 2.30 -15.90 -19.08
CA TYR A 143 2.28 -15.80 -17.63
C TYR A 143 1.07 -16.53 -17.06
N ARG A 144 1.28 -17.24 -15.94
CA ARG A 144 0.24 -17.99 -15.24
C ARG A 144 0.08 -17.40 -13.84
N MET A 145 -1.12 -16.93 -13.56
CA MET A 145 -1.51 -16.52 -12.21
C MET A 145 -2.02 -17.74 -11.44
N GLU A 146 -1.77 -17.76 -10.14
CA GLU A 146 -2.21 -18.81 -9.24
C GLU A 146 -3.60 -18.46 -8.70
N PRO A 147 -4.63 -19.30 -8.91
CA PRO A 147 -5.94 -19.07 -8.32
C PRO A 147 -5.89 -19.26 -6.79
N LEU A 148 -6.62 -18.43 -6.06
CA LEU A 148 -6.82 -18.53 -4.62
C LEU A 148 -8.24 -19.02 -4.29
N ASP A 149 -8.43 -19.53 -3.07
CA ASP A 149 -9.69 -20.16 -2.64
C ASP A 149 -10.90 -19.19 -2.63
N ASP A 150 -10.64 -17.89 -2.49
CA ASP A 150 -11.65 -16.82 -2.52
C ASP A 150 -12.00 -16.34 -3.93
N GLY A 151 -11.47 -16.98 -4.96
CA GLY A 151 -11.66 -16.62 -6.37
C GLY A 151 -10.77 -15.47 -6.86
N SER A 152 -9.93 -14.91 -6.00
CA SER A 152 -8.87 -13.99 -6.41
C SER A 152 -7.67 -14.74 -6.99
N TYR A 153 -6.64 -14.00 -7.42
CA TYR A 153 -5.43 -14.56 -8.00
C TYR A 153 -4.19 -13.98 -7.33
N ALA A 154 -3.22 -14.85 -7.03
CA ALA A 154 -1.85 -14.47 -6.74
C ALA A 154 -1.06 -14.33 -8.06
N ALA A 155 -0.32 -13.25 -8.18
CA ALA A 155 0.45 -12.90 -9.37
C ALA A 155 1.72 -12.12 -9.02
N PHE A 156 2.67 -12.10 -9.94
CA PHE A 156 3.94 -11.41 -9.87
C PHE A 156 4.65 -11.65 -8.53
N ARG A 157 5.25 -12.83 -8.40
CA ARG A 157 6.01 -13.21 -7.19
C ARG A 157 7.19 -12.27 -7.03
N PHE A 158 7.49 -11.90 -5.79
CA PHE A 158 8.58 -10.98 -5.45
C PHE A 158 9.41 -11.51 -4.29
N ARG A 159 10.63 -10.97 -4.18
CA ARG A 159 11.49 -11.12 -3.01
C ARG A 159 11.45 -9.85 -2.17
N THR A 160 11.65 -9.99 -0.87
CA THR A 160 11.78 -8.86 0.04
C THR A 160 13.12 -8.84 0.73
N TYR A 161 13.63 -7.65 1.00
CA TYR A 161 14.83 -7.42 1.79
C TYR A 161 14.87 -5.96 2.26
N VAL A 162 15.64 -5.66 3.30
CA VAL A 162 15.85 -4.27 3.75
C VAL A 162 17.08 -3.70 3.05
N GLY A 163 17.01 -2.46 2.61
CA GLY A 163 18.16 -1.73 2.10
C GLY A 163 17.91 -0.24 1.91
N PRO A 164 18.96 0.53 1.56
CA PRO A 164 18.86 1.96 1.30
C PRO A 164 17.83 2.26 0.21
N GLY A 165 17.06 3.33 0.35
CA GLY A 165 16.16 3.82 -0.68
C GLY A 165 16.90 4.13 -1.99
N THR A 166 16.22 3.92 -3.11
CA THR A 166 16.78 4.12 -4.45
C THR A 166 16.65 5.58 -4.87
N VAL A 167 15.55 6.22 -4.46
CA VAL A 167 15.33 7.67 -4.63
C VAL A 167 15.83 8.44 -3.40
N ASP A 168 15.73 7.86 -2.21
CA ASP A 168 16.09 8.46 -0.93
C ASP A 168 17.13 7.56 -0.20
N PRO A 169 18.40 7.58 -0.62
CA PRO A 169 19.43 6.64 -0.13
C PRO A 169 19.80 6.82 1.34
N ASP A 170 19.40 7.93 1.95
CA ASP A 170 19.59 8.21 3.37
C ASP A 170 18.52 7.55 4.26
N ARG A 171 17.53 6.88 3.67
CA ARG A 171 16.47 6.13 4.36
C ARG A 171 16.59 4.64 4.10
N GLU A 172 16.34 3.80 5.11
CA GLU A 172 16.16 2.37 4.91
C GLU A 172 14.71 2.05 4.52
N THR A 173 14.53 1.10 3.62
CA THR A 173 13.21 0.70 3.10
C THR A 173 13.16 -0.82 2.97
N MET A 174 11.97 -1.40 3.09
CA MET A 174 11.77 -2.77 2.62
C MET A 174 11.58 -2.75 1.11
N LYS A 175 12.48 -3.42 0.40
CA LYS A 175 12.41 -3.65 -1.04
C LYS A 175 11.43 -4.77 -1.34
N ILE A 176 10.71 -4.62 -2.44
CA ILE A 176 9.85 -5.63 -3.05
C ILE A 176 10.35 -5.75 -4.49
N ASP A 177 11.20 -6.74 -4.71
CA ASP A 177 11.95 -6.93 -5.95
C ASP A 177 11.27 -7.98 -6.83
N TYR A 178 10.88 -7.56 -8.04
CA TYR A 178 10.22 -8.37 -9.04
C TYR A 178 11.17 -9.00 -10.05
N ASP A 179 12.48 -8.79 -9.95
CA ASP A 179 13.48 -9.34 -10.88
C ASP A 179 13.63 -10.86 -10.68
N SER A 180 12.78 -11.62 -11.36
CA SER A 180 12.70 -13.08 -11.34
C SER A 180 12.35 -13.63 -12.72
N ASP A 181 12.90 -14.81 -13.05
CA ASP A 181 12.61 -15.49 -14.30
C ASP A 181 11.16 -15.98 -14.42
N GLU A 182 10.44 -16.10 -13.31
CA GLU A 182 9.01 -16.44 -13.28
C GLU A 182 8.12 -15.28 -13.77
N ASN A 183 8.61 -14.04 -13.64
CA ASN A 183 7.85 -12.85 -13.99
C ASN A 183 7.96 -12.52 -15.48
N PRO A 184 6.95 -11.84 -16.07
CA PRO A 184 7.03 -11.37 -17.45
C PRO A 184 8.22 -10.43 -17.65
N ARG A 185 9.04 -10.69 -18.68
CA ARG A 185 10.22 -9.87 -19.01
C ARG A 185 9.86 -8.42 -19.32
N LEU A 186 8.74 -8.22 -20.02
CA LEU A 186 8.30 -6.87 -20.35
C LEU A 186 7.76 -6.20 -19.08
N LEU A 187 8.52 -5.22 -18.59
CA LEU A 187 8.16 -4.29 -17.52
C LEU A 187 8.13 -4.87 -16.09
N ILE A 188 7.55 -6.05 -15.84
CA ILE A 188 7.38 -6.55 -14.46
C ILE A 188 8.73 -6.76 -13.76
N ARG A 189 9.72 -7.37 -14.41
CA ARG A 189 11.06 -7.57 -13.85
C ARG A 189 11.85 -6.28 -13.61
N ASP A 190 11.42 -5.19 -14.23
CA ASP A 190 12.05 -3.89 -14.08
C ASP A 190 11.39 -3.05 -12.98
N ILE A 191 10.44 -3.61 -12.23
CA ILE A 191 9.78 -2.92 -11.13
C ILE A 191 10.47 -3.25 -9.81
N LEU A 192 10.64 -2.21 -9.00
CA LEU A 192 11.07 -2.30 -7.61
C LEU A 192 10.10 -1.45 -6.80
N ASP A 193 9.39 -2.07 -5.86
CA ASP A 193 8.67 -1.27 -4.88
C ASP A 193 9.53 -1.06 -3.64
N GLU A 194 9.42 0.12 -3.03
CA GLU A 194 10.00 0.44 -1.73
C GLU A 194 8.87 0.70 -0.76
N LEU A 195 8.89 0.05 0.40
CA LEU A 195 7.83 0.14 1.39
C LEU A 195 8.40 0.56 2.75
N VAL A 196 7.67 1.47 3.40
CA VAL A 196 7.90 1.88 4.78
C VAL A 196 6.62 1.74 5.59
N GLN A 197 6.76 1.45 6.87
CA GLN A 197 5.72 1.55 7.89
C GLN A 197 5.70 2.99 8.43
N ILE A 198 4.55 3.65 8.32
CA ILE A 198 4.35 4.99 8.89
C ILE A 198 3.97 4.85 10.35
N VAL A 199 2.97 4.01 10.62
CA VAL A 199 2.55 3.54 11.95
C VAL A 199 2.18 2.06 11.82
N PRO A 200 2.13 1.28 12.92
CA PRO A 200 1.71 -0.11 12.85
C PRO A 200 0.41 -0.31 12.07
N GLY A 201 0.48 -1.09 10.99
CA GLY A 201 -0.66 -1.39 10.13
C GLY A 201 -1.02 -0.34 9.07
N ALA A 202 -0.23 0.73 8.89
CA ALA A 202 -0.35 1.65 7.76
C ALA A 202 1.01 1.85 7.07
N TYR A 203 1.08 1.44 5.81
CA TYR A 203 2.31 1.41 5.02
C TYR A 203 2.18 2.30 3.79
N LEU A 204 3.25 3.00 3.45
CA LEU A 204 3.36 3.80 2.24
C LEU A 204 4.51 3.26 1.41
N GLY A 205 4.31 3.15 0.10
CA GLY A 205 5.32 2.68 -0.81
C GLY A 205 5.45 3.49 -2.09
N LYS A 206 6.61 3.37 -2.70
CA LYS A 206 6.98 3.95 -3.99
C LYS A 206 7.09 2.81 -5.01
N VAL A 207 6.49 2.99 -6.17
CA VAL A 207 6.68 2.11 -7.33
C VAL A 207 7.78 2.70 -8.19
N LEU A 208 8.88 1.98 -8.36
CA LEU A 208 10.00 2.40 -9.20
C LEU A 208 10.09 1.50 -10.42
N LEU A 209 10.48 2.09 -11.55
CA LEU A 209 10.73 1.38 -12.80
C LEU A 209 12.16 1.62 -13.27
N ARG A 210 12.87 0.53 -13.56
CA ARG A 210 14.18 0.53 -14.17
C ARG A 210 14.06 0.95 -15.63
N ARG A 211 14.81 1.96 -16.00
CA ARG A 211 14.99 2.47 -17.37
C ARG A 211 16.49 2.59 -17.61
N LYS A 212 17.05 1.62 -18.34
CA LYS A 212 18.50 1.42 -18.47
C LYS A 212 19.12 1.31 -17.06
N GLU A 213 20.07 2.17 -16.73
CA GLU A 213 20.76 2.21 -15.43
C GLU A 213 20.08 3.12 -14.40
N THR A 214 18.93 3.72 -14.73
CA THR A 214 18.25 4.69 -13.85
C THR A 214 16.89 4.18 -13.38
N TRP A 215 16.56 4.47 -12.13
CA TRP A 215 15.23 4.21 -11.57
C TRP A 215 14.36 5.46 -11.66
N ARG A 216 13.11 5.27 -12.09
CA ARG A 216 12.11 6.34 -12.18
C ARG A 216 10.94 6.02 -11.26
N LEU A 217 10.57 6.98 -10.40
CA LEU A 217 9.35 6.90 -9.62
C LEU A 217 8.13 6.94 -10.56
N LEU A 218 7.30 5.90 -10.53
CA LEU A 218 6.05 5.80 -11.29
C LEU A 218 4.82 6.21 -10.48
N GLY A 219 4.88 6.11 -9.15
CA GLY A 219 3.74 6.39 -8.30
C GLY A 219 3.96 5.99 -6.86
N TYR A 220 2.96 6.32 -6.05
CA TYR A 220 2.85 5.91 -4.66
C TYR A 220 1.71 4.90 -4.53
N PHE A 221 1.89 3.90 -3.67
CA PHE A 221 0.84 2.98 -3.25
C PHE A 221 0.82 2.89 -1.73
N ALA A 222 -0.26 2.40 -1.14
CA ALA A 222 -0.34 2.19 0.29
C ALA A 222 -0.88 0.80 0.58
N LEU A 223 -0.44 0.22 1.69
CA LEU A 223 -0.91 -1.08 2.18
C LEU A 223 -1.41 -0.94 3.62
N GLN A 224 -2.35 -1.78 3.98
CA GLN A 224 -2.76 -2.07 5.35
C GLN A 224 -3.05 -3.56 5.47
N PRO A 225 -2.96 -4.18 6.66
CA PRO A 225 -3.36 -5.57 6.84
C PRO A 225 -4.78 -5.77 6.29
N ALA A 226 -4.99 -6.84 5.52
CA ALA A 226 -6.36 -7.23 5.20
C ALA A 226 -7.04 -7.54 6.54
N ALA A 227 -8.22 -6.97 6.77
CA ALA A 227 -9.01 -7.40 7.92
C ALA A 227 -9.20 -8.90 7.76
N ILE A 228 -8.79 -9.69 8.76
CA ILE A 228 -9.27 -11.05 8.87
C ILE A 228 -10.78 -10.87 9.00
N VAL A 229 -11.52 -11.20 7.95
CA VAL A 229 -12.94 -11.48 8.13
C VAL A 229 -12.91 -12.71 9.02
N ALA A 230 -13.06 -12.50 10.34
CA ALA A 230 -13.48 -13.58 11.18
C ALA A 230 -14.74 -14.07 10.48
N HIS A 231 -14.71 -15.30 9.94
CA HIS A 231 -15.94 -15.99 9.66
C HIS A 231 -16.66 -16.02 11.01
N GLU A 232 -17.56 -15.07 11.23
CA GLU A 232 -18.62 -15.22 12.20
C GLU A 232 -19.29 -16.52 11.76
N GLN A 233 -18.96 -17.62 12.46
CA GLN A 233 -19.83 -18.76 12.45
C GLN A 233 -21.21 -18.20 12.78
N PRO A 234 -22.25 -18.50 11.98
CA PRO A 234 -23.58 -18.04 12.31
C PRO A 234 -23.83 -18.48 13.74
N VAL A 235 -24.11 -17.52 14.63
CA VAL A 235 -24.55 -17.80 15.98
C VAL A 235 -25.74 -18.73 15.81
N ALA A 236 -25.52 -20.03 16.05
CA ALA A 236 -26.59 -20.98 16.12
C ALA A 236 -27.54 -20.41 17.17
N ALA A 237 -28.73 -20.03 16.72
CA ALA A 237 -29.75 -19.47 17.58
C ALA A 237 -29.95 -20.45 18.74
N ARG A 238 -29.42 -20.09 19.91
CA ARG A 238 -29.78 -20.75 21.16
C ARG A 238 -31.23 -20.36 21.40
N GLY A 239 -32.13 -21.19 20.89
CA GLY A 239 -33.52 -21.15 21.28
C GLY A 239 -33.60 -21.54 22.75
N GLU A 240 -33.66 -20.54 23.63
CA GLU A 240 -34.20 -20.76 24.97
C GLU A 240 -35.73 -20.68 24.88
N PRO A 241 -36.46 -21.71 25.34
CA PRO A 241 -37.91 -21.67 25.37
C PRO A 241 -38.40 -20.67 26.43
N VAL A 242 -39.28 -19.77 26.00
CA VAL A 242 -40.04 -18.86 26.88
C VAL A 242 -40.99 -19.71 27.75
N PRO A 243 -41.00 -19.55 29.09
CA PRO A 243 -41.93 -20.29 29.94
C PRO A 243 -43.37 -19.78 29.72
N ALA A 244 -44.30 -20.72 29.54
CA ALA A 244 -45.72 -20.44 29.45
C ALA A 244 -46.22 -19.83 30.76
N ALA A 245 -46.92 -18.70 30.67
CA ALA A 245 -47.63 -18.10 31.80
C ALA A 245 -48.81 -18.98 32.23
N ALA A 246 -49.06 -18.99 33.53
CA ALA A 246 -50.07 -19.77 34.25
C ALA A 246 -51.51 -19.49 33.83
#